data_AF-A0A538HFU6-F1
#
_entry.id   AF-A0A538HFU6-F1
#
_cell.length_a   1.000
_cell.length_b   1.000
_cell.length_c   1.000
_cell.angle_alpha   90.00
_cell.angle_beta   90.00
_cell.angle_gamma   90.00
#
_symmetry.space_group_name_H-M   'P 1'
#
loop_
_entity.id
_entity.type
_entity.pdbx_description
1 polymer ?
#
loop_
_entity_poly.entity_id
_entity_poly.type
_entity_poly.pdbx_seq_one_letter_code
_entity_poly.pdbx_strand_id
1 'polypeptide(L)' 'MFGKLSAVLIAVAAAWALVPHASSGAGRERVYVVRPTDTLWSIAASHYAGDPRAAVWKLEERNGLGSTLLRPGERLVLPP' A
#
# COMPACT_ATOMS: atom_id res chain seq x y z
N MET A 1 47.68 -13.65 -7.47
CA MET A 1 47.02 -12.69 -6.55
C MET A 1 45.66 -12.21 -7.08
N PHE A 2 45.47 -12.07 -8.40
CA PHE A 2 44.21 -11.59 -9.02
C PHE A 2 42.97 -12.47 -8.79
N GLY A 3 43.07 -13.81 -8.86
CA GLY A 3 41.90 -14.69 -8.69
C GLY A 3 41.26 -14.66 -7.29
N LYS A 4 42.06 -14.39 -6.25
CA LYS A 4 41.55 -14.19 -4.88
C LYS A 4 40.71 -12.92 -4.78
N LEU A 5 41.11 -11.86 -5.50
CA LEU A 5 40.39 -10.59 -5.53
C LEU A 5 39.02 -10.75 -6.20
N SER A 6 38.97 -11.48 -7.32
CA SER A 6 37.72 -11.79 -8.03
C SER A 6 36.77 -12.65 -7.19
N ALA A 7 37.29 -13.65 -6.47
CA ALA A 7 36.48 -14.48 -5.60
C ALA A 7 35.86 -13.69 -4.44
N VAL A 8 36.61 -12.75 -3.85
CA VAL A 8 36.10 -11.86 -2.80
C VAL A 8 35.01 -10.93 -3.34
N LEU A 9 35.20 -10.36 -4.53
CA LEU A 9 34.18 -9.51 -5.15
C LEU A 9 32.88 -10.26 -5.45
N ILE A 10 32.97 -11.50 -5.94
CA ILE A 10 31.81 -12.35 -6.18
C ILE A 10 31.12 -12.72 -4.87
N ALA A 11 31.89 -13.06 -3.83
CA ALA A 11 31.33 -13.39 -2.51
C ALA A 11 30.61 -12.20 -1.88
N VAL A 12 31.15 -10.98 -2.04
CA VAL A 12 30.49 -9.76 -1.59
C VAL A 12 29.21 -9.53 -2.39
N ALA A 13 29.25 -9.58 -3.72
CA ALA A 13 28.06 -9.40 -4.55
C ALA A 13 26.96 -10.43 -4.25
N ALA A 14 27.33 -11.70 -4.03
CA ALA A 14 26.40 -12.74 -3.62
C ALA A 14 25.81 -12.44 -2.22
N ALA A 15 26.62 -12.00 -1.27
CA ALA A 15 26.14 -11.60 0.05
C ALA A 15 25.14 -10.43 -0.01
N TRP A 16 25.36 -9.44 -0.88
CA TRP A 16 24.42 -8.34 -1.11
C TRP A 16 23.11 -8.81 -1.78
N ALA A 17 23.17 -9.77 -2.69
CA ALA A 17 21.98 -10.32 -3.35
C ALA A 17 21.08 -11.14 -2.42
N LEU A 18 21.65 -11.74 -1.36
CA LEU A 18 20.88 -12.47 -0.34
C LEU A 18 20.25 -11.56 0.73
N VAL A 19 20.53 -10.26 0.73
CA VAL A 19 19.90 -9.32 1.66
C VAL A 19 18.42 -9.19 1.28
N PRO A 20 17.47 -9.40 2.22
CA PRO A 20 16.05 -9.13 1.98
C PRO A 20 15.87 -7.63 1.72
N HIS A 21 15.63 -7.27 0.47
CA HIS A 21 15.24 -5.92 0.12
C HIS A 21 13.75 -5.79 0.46
N ALA A 22 13.42 -5.00 1.46
CA ALA A 22 12.03 -4.65 1.72
C ALA A 22 11.49 -3.95 0.47
N SER A 23 10.53 -4.58 -0.22
CA SER A 23 9.82 -3.96 -1.33
C SER A 23 9.08 -2.74 -0.80
N SER A 24 9.71 -1.57 -0.93
CA SER A 24 9.16 -0.28 -0.51
C SER A 24 8.08 0.23 -1.47
N GLY A 25 7.59 -0.61 -2.38
CA GLY A 25 6.58 -0.25 -3.39
C GLY A 25 5.14 -0.34 -2.89
N ALA A 26 4.87 -1.13 -1.86
CA ALA A 26 3.56 -1.18 -1.22
C ALA A 26 3.59 -0.23 -0.01
N GLY A 27 3.12 1.01 -0.20
CA GLY A 27 2.90 1.92 0.92
C GLY A 27 2.09 1.23 2.03
N ARG A 28 2.40 1.55 3.29
CA ARG A 28 1.76 0.89 4.45
C ARG A 28 0.24 0.95 4.30
N GLU A 29 -0.38 -0.22 4.28
CA GLU A 29 -1.82 -0.37 4.22
C GLU A 29 -2.44 0.28 5.46
N ARG A 30 -3.25 1.32 5.25
CA ARG A 30 -3.94 2.02 6.33
C ARG A 30 -5.34 1.45 6.45
N VAL A 31 -5.84 1.28 7.67
CA VAL A 31 -7.22 0.87 7.92
C VAL A 31 -7.96 2.01 8.58
N TYR A 32 -9.10 2.39 8.01
CA TYR A 32 -10.02 3.36 8.56
C TYR A 32 -11.26 2.65 9.10
N VAL A 33 -11.74 3.08 10.26
CA VAL A 33 -13.00 2.59 10.82
C VAL A 33 -14.07 3.62 10.50
N VAL A 34 -15.07 3.21 9.72
CA VAL A 34 -16.17 4.05 9.28
C VAL A 34 -16.93 4.58 10.50
N ARG A 35 -17.12 5.90 10.57
CA ARG A 35 -17.89 6.54 11.63
C ARG A 35 -19.34 6.75 11.20
N PRO A 36 -20.29 6.94 12.14
CA PRO A 36 -21.63 7.39 11.79
C PRO A 36 -21.54 8.67 10.95
N THR A 37 -22.37 8.75 9.90
CA THR A 37 -22.40 9.84 8.89
C THR A 37 -21.27 9.86 7.86
N ASP A 38 -20.26 8.98 7.97
CA ASP A 38 -19.25 8.87 6.92
C ASP A 38 -19.86 8.29 5.64
N THR A 39 -19.42 8.83 4.52
CA THR A 39 -19.71 8.32 3.18
C THR A 39 -18.40 7.94 2.50
N LEU A 40 -18.47 7.07 1.49
CA LEU A 40 -17.26 6.74 0.73
C LEU A 40 -16.61 7.99 0.13
N TRP A 41 -17.44 8.95 -0.27
CA TRP A 41 -17.02 10.24 -0.79
C TRP A 41 -16.30 11.10 0.25
N SER A 42 -16.86 11.25 1.46
CA SER A 42 -16.22 12.06 2.51
C SER A 42 -14.90 11.45 2.98
N ILE A 43 -14.82 10.12 3.06
CA ILE A 43 -13.57 9.40 3.35
C ILE A 43 -12.57 9.61 2.20
N ALA A 44 -12.99 9.44 0.95
CA ALA A 44 -12.13 9.65 -0.21
C ALA A 44 -11.56 11.08 -0.26
N ALA A 45 -12.41 12.09 -0.10
CA ALA A 45 -12.03 13.50 -0.16
C ALA A 45 -11.13 13.94 1.01
N SER A 46 -11.22 13.28 2.17
CA SER A 46 -10.40 13.60 3.34
C SER A 46 -9.05 12.89 3.35
N HIS A 47 -8.94 11.72 2.71
CA HIS A 47 -7.73 10.90 2.74
C HIS A 47 -6.88 10.95 1.47
N TYR A 48 -7.43 11.42 0.34
CA TYR A 48 -6.71 11.51 -0.93
C TYR A 48 -6.79 12.93 -1.49
N ALA A 49 -5.68 13.40 -2.05
CA ALA A 49 -5.64 14.62 -2.83
C ALA A 49 -6.07 14.34 -4.28
N GLY A 50 -6.66 15.34 -4.94
CA GLY A 50 -7.07 15.25 -6.34
C GLY A 50 -8.55 14.92 -6.51
N ASP A 51 -8.88 14.12 -7.52
CA ASP A 51 -10.27 13.75 -7.85
C ASP A 51 -10.84 12.74 -6.83
N PRO A 52 -11.87 13.12 -6.04
CA PRO A 52 -12.50 12.21 -5.09
C PRO A 52 -13.12 10.98 -5.77
N ARG A 53 -13.56 11.09 -7.03
CA ARG A 53 -14.16 9.98 -7.76
C ARG A 53 -13.16 8.87 -8.03
N ALA A 54 -11.93 9.23 -8.42
CA ALA A 54 -10.85 8.26 -8.60
C ALA A 54 -10.47 7.59 -7.28
N ALA A 55 -10.49 8.33 -6.17
CA ALA A 55 -10.25 7.78 -4.84
C ALA A 55 -11.38 6.85 -4.38
N VAL A 56 -12.64 7.18 -4.65
CA VAL A 56 -13.81 6.32 -4.42
C VAL A 56 -13.64 4.99 -5.17
N TRP A 57 -13.32 5.03 -6.45
CA TRP A 57 -13.09 3.82 -7.25
C TRP A 57 -12.00 2.93 -6.63
N LYS A 58 -10.87 3.52 -6.24
CA LYS A 58 -9.77 2.79 -5.58
C LYS A 58 -10.20 2.15 -4.27
N LEU A 59 -11.03 2.84 -3.48
CA LEU A 59 -11.56 2.31 -2.23
C LEU A 59 -12.52 1.15 -2.49
N GLU A 60 -13.42 1.27 -3.48
CA GLU A 60 -14.34 0.20 -3.85
C GLU A 60 -13.60 -1.04 -4.33
N GLU A 61 -12.65 -0.87 -5.25
CA GLU A 61 -11.83 -1.94 -5.81
C GLU A 61 -11.00 -2.65 -4.73
N ARG A 62 -10.36 -1.88 -3.84
CA ARG A 62 -9.53 -2.44 -2.77
C ARG A 62 -10.33 -3.17 -1.68
N ASN A 63 -11.55 -2.73 -1.41
CA ASN A 63 -12.39 -3.30 -0.35
C ASN A 63 -13.44 -4.28 -0.87
N GLY A 64 -13.54 -4.49 -2.18
CA GLY A 64 -14.57 -5.35 -2.78
C GLY A 64 -15.98 -4.84 -2.51
N LEU A 65 -16.16 -3.52 -2.42
CA LEU A 65 -17.47 -2.94 -2.12
C LEU A 65 -18.35 -3.00 -3.37
N GLY A 66 -19.39 -3.84 -3.33
CA GLY A 66 -20.41 -3.90 -4.39
C GLY A 66 -21.44 -2.76 -4.33
N SER A 67 -21.32 -1.86 -3.34
CA SER A 67 -22.23 -0.74 -3.12
C SER A 67 -21.53 0.36 -2.33
N THR A 68 -21.94 1.61 -2.54
CA THR A 68 -21.44 2.79 -1.81
C THR A 68 -22.01 2.90 -0.38
N LEU A 69 -22.89 1.98 0.02
CA LEU A 69 -23.45 1.93 1.38
C LEU A 69 -22.42 1.39 2.37
N LEU A 70 -21.88 2.29 3.19
CA LEU A 70 -21.01 1.95 4.31
C LEU A 70 -21.80 1.74 5.60
N ARG A 71 -21.33 0.83 6.45
CA ARG A 71 -21.88 0.62 7.80
C ARG A 71 -20.95 1.25 8.85
N PRO A 72 -21.48 2.00 9.84
CA PRO A 72 -20.66 2.45 10.96
C PRO A 72 -19.98 1.27 11.67
N GLY A 73 -18.69 1.40 11.97
CA GLY A 73 -17.83 0.35 12.53
C GLY A 73 -17.17 -0.56 11.49
N GLU A 74 -17.51 -0.42 10.21
CA GLU A 74 -16.87 -1.17 9.13
C GLU A 74 -15.39 -0.77 8.97
N ARG A 75 -14.54 -1.75 8.66
CA ARG A 75 -13.10 -1.55 8.46
C ARG A 75 -12.82 -1.39 6.98
N LEU A 76 -12.44 -0.20 6.58
CA LEU A 76 -12.08 0.15 5.21
C LEU A 76 -10.56 0.20 5.07
N VAL A 77 -10.03 -0.57 4.14
CA VAL A 77 -8.64 -0.54 3.72
C VAL A 77 -8.41 0.64 2.78
N LEU A 78 -7.51 1.53 3.17
CA LEU A 78 -7.09 2.67 2.36
C LEU A 78 -5.82 2.30 1.60
N PRO A 79 -5.89 2.16 0.26
CA PRO A 79 -4.69 2.04 -0.57
C PRO A 79 -3.76 3.27 -0.40
N PRO A 80 -2.45 3.09 -0.64
CA PRO A 80 -1.47 4.17 -0.54
C PRO A 80 -1.67 5.27 -1.60
#